data_AF-A0A385MWJ0-F1
#
_entry.id   AF-A0A385MWJ0-F1
#
_cell.length_a   1.000
_cell.length_b   1.000
_cell.length_c   1.000
_cell.angle_alpha   90.00
_cell.angle_beta   90.00
_cell.angle_gamma   90.00
#
_symmetry.space_group_name_H-M   'P 1'
#
loop_
_entity.id
_entity.type
_entity.pdbx_description
1 polymer ?
#
loop_
_entity_poly.entity_id
_entity_poly.type
_entity_poly.pdbx_seq_one_letter_code
_entity_poly.pdbx_strand_id
1 'polypeptide(L)' 'MKWLLTVNTNCNIDQLASQLRDANLGQIASAITIPLGDNEVVVNIEAPSDAESEIRNLPNVIDIYPDSDLTGD' A
#
# COMPACT_ATOMS: atom_id res chain seq x y z
N MET A 1 6.72 -8.26 -5.46
CA MET A 1 5.45 -8.15 -6.23
C MET A 1 4.91 -6.77 -6.01
N LYS A 2 4.07 -6.26 -6.92
CA LYS A 2 3.38 -4.99 -6.69
C LYS A 2 2.10 -5.22 -5.91
N TRP A 3 1.74 -4.26 -5.07
CA TRP A 3 0.58 -4.29 -4.20
C TRP A 3 -0.08 -2.91 -4.19
N LEU A 4 -1.40 -2.90 -4.21
CA LEU A 4 -2.24 -1.72 -4.06
C LEU A 4 -2.64 -1.59 -2.60
N LEU A 5 -2.17 -0.53 -1.96
CA LEU A 5 -2.44 -0.24 -0.57
C LEU A 5 -3.45 0.88 -0.47
N THR A 6 -4.59 0.63 0.17
CA THR A 6 -5.60 1.66 0.46
C THR A 6 -5.32 2.24 1.84
N VAL A 7 -5.07 3.54 1.90
CA VAL A 7 -4.81 4.27 3.14
C VAL A 7 -5.71 5.50 3.23
N ASN A 8 -5.85 6.06 4.43
CA ASN A 8 -6.61 7.29 4.62
C ASN A 8 -5.90 8.50 3.96
N THR A 9 -6.62 9.49 3.47
CA THR A 9 -6.04 10.76 2.96
C THR A 9 -5.19 11.50 3.99
N ASN A 10 -5.46 11.33 5.28
CA ASN A 10 -4.64 11.87 6.37
C ASN A 10 -3.34 11.07 6.60
N CYS A 11 -3.16 9.94 5.91
CA CYS A 11 -1.95 9.13 6.04
C CYS A 11 -0.77 9.84 5.37
N ASN A 12 0.29 10.06 6.14
CA ASN A 12 1.52 10.62 5.60
C ASN A 12 2.28 9.53 4.84
N ILE A 13 2.30 9.64 3.51
CA ILE A 13 2.94 8.67 2.61
C ILE A 13 4.44 8.52 2.91
N ASP A 14 5.12 9.59 3.34
CA ASP A 14 6.55 9.57 3.64
C ASP A 14 6.86 8.77 4.93
N GLN A 15 5.98 8.92 5.93
CA GLN A 15 5.99 8.10 7.16
C GLN A 15 5.69 6.63 6.86
N LEU A 16 4.70 6.36 6.00
CA LEU A 16 4.38 5.00 5.56
C LEU A 16 5.57 4.37 4.82
N ALA A 17 6.20 5.09 3.90
CA ALA A 17 7.39 4.63 3.18
C ALA A 17 8.52 4.26 4.13
N SER A 18 8.75 5.10 5.15
CA SER A 18 9.76 4.87 6.17
C SER A 18 9.46 3.62 7.00
N GLN A 19 8.20 3.43 7.42
CA GLN A 19 7.77 2.24 8.17
C GLN A 19 7.91 0.95 7.36
N LEU A 20 7.46 0.95 6.10
CA LEU A 20 7.60 -0.19 5.20
C LEU A 20 9.07 -0.59 5.03
N ARG A 21 9.96 0.40 4.91
CA ARG A 21 11.39 0.19 4.77
C ARG A 21 12.04 -0.32 6.06
N ASP A 22 11.69 0.27 7.21
CA ASP A 22 12.25 -0.10 8.52
C ASP A 22 11.85 -1.53 8.91
N ALA A 23 10.58 -1.89 8.67
CA ALA A 23 10.06 -3.23 8.90
C ALA A 23 10.43 -4.24 7.79
N ASN A 24 11.17 -3.81 6.76
CA ASN A 24 11.54 -4.62 5.59
C ASN A 24 10.32 -5.29 4.89
N LEU A 25 9.17 -4.59 4.96
CA LEU A 25 7.90 -5.02 4.38
C LEU A 25 7.77 -4.60 2.91
N GLY A 26 8.60 -3.68 2.45
CA GLY A 26 8.62 -3.25 1.06
C GLY A 26 9.08 -1.82 0.88
N GLN A 27 8.86 -1.29 -0.31
CA GLN A 27 9.11 0.10 -0.67
C GLN A 27 7.98 0.65 -1.53
N ILE A 28 7.74 1.96 -1.47
CA ILE A 28 6.76 2.58 -2.35
C ILE A 28 7.32 2.61 -3.77
N ALA A 29 6.67 1.89 -4.69
CA ALA A 29 7.05 1.84 -6.09
C ALA A 29 6.51 3.06 -6.84
N SER A 30 5.28 3.44 -6.52
CA SER A 30 4.68 4.67 -7.03
C SER A 30 3.56 5.15 -6.11
N ALA A 31 3.69 6.38 -5.60
CA ALA A 31 2.62 7.05 -4.87
C ALA A 31 1.60 7.62 -5.86
N ILE A 32 0.77 6.75 -6.42
CA ILE A 32 -0.34 7.17 -7.28
C ILE A 32 -1.54 7.38 -6.39
N THR A 33 -1.79 8.63 -5.98
CA THR A 33 -2.95 8.97 -5.16
C THR A 33 -4.23 8.84 -6.00
N ILE A 34 -4.88 7.69 -5.93
CA ILE A 34 -6.20 7.47 -6.54
C ILE A 34 -7.25 7.70 -5.45
N PRO A 35 -8.11 8.73 -5.57
CA PRO A 35 -9.22 8.90 -4.64
C PRO A 35 -10.25 7.78 -4.88
N LEU A 36 -10.43 6.89 -3.90
CA LEU A 36 -11.50 5.87 -3.93
C LEU A 36 -12.83 6.39 -3.32
N GLY A 37 -12.76 7.47 -2.55
CA GLY A 37 -13.88 8.13 -1.88
C GLY A 37 -13.45 9.49 -1.32
N ASP A 38 -14.25 10.08 -0.40
CA ASP A 38 -13.95 11.40 0.16
C ASP A 38 -12.61 11.46 0.91
N ASN A 39 -12.15 10.37 1.53
CA ASN A 39 -10.97 10.34 2.41
C ASN A 39 -10.05 9.10 2.24
N GLU A 40 -10.03 8.47 1.06
CA GLU A 40 -9.25 7.25 0.82
C GLU A 40 -8.34 7.43 -0.40
N VAL A 41 -7.08 7.01 -0.25
CA VAL A 41 -6.07 7.07 -1.31
C VAL A 41 -5.43 5.71 -1.49
N VAL A 42 -5.25 5.31 -2.74
CA VAL A 42 -4.47 4.12 -3.09
C VAL A 42 -3.00 4.50 -3.23
N VAL A 43 -2.10 3.58 -2.92
CA VAL A 43 -0.65 3.71 -3.09
C VAL A 43 -0.13 2.40 -3.67
N ASN A 44 0.70 2.44 -4.71
CA ASN A 44 1.31 1.24 -5.26
C ASN A 44 2.68 1.01 -4.60
N ILE A 45 2.85 -0.14 -3.98
CA ILE A 45 4.05 -0.54 -3.25
C ILE A 45 4.63 -1.83 -3.83
N GLU A 46 5.95 -1.98 -3.73
CA GLU A 46 6.64 -3.22 -4.01
C GLU A 46 7.00 -3.92 -2.70
N ALA A 47 6.41 -5.10 -2.48
CA ALA A 47 6.53 -5.88 -1.26
C ALA A 47 6.65 -7.39 -1.58
N PRO A 48 7.30 -8.18 -0.69
CA PRO A 48 7.28 -9.64 -0.80
C PRO A 48 5.88 -10.19 -0.53
N SER A 49 5.61 -11.41 -1.00
CA SER A 49 4.25 -11.99 -0.93
C SER A 49 3.75 -12.29 0.48
N ASP A 50 4.66 -12.47 1.43
CA ASP A 50 4.34 -12.69 2.86
C ASP A 50 4.07 -11.38 3.63
N ALA A 51 4.36 -10.20 3.04
CA ALA A 51 4.21 -8.94 3.75
C ALA A 51 2.76 -8.47 3.90
N GLU A 52 1.79 -9.12 3.24
CA GLU A 52 0.38 -8.73 3.28
C GLU A 52 -0.15 -8.58 4.71
N SER A 53 0.08 -9.60 5.55
CA SER A 53 -0.43 -9.61 6.93
C SER A 53 0.19 -8.51 7.80
N GLU A 54 1.49 -8.27 7.63
CA GLU A 54 2.21 -7.24 8.37
C GLU A 54 1.82 -5.83 7.90
N ILE A 55 1.68 -5.62 6.59
CA ILE A 55 1.25 -4.35 6.02
C ILE A 55 -0.18 -4.03 6.43
N ARG A 56 -1.07 -5.03 6.47
CA ARG A 56 -2.45 -4.87 6.96
C ARG A 56 -2.52 -4.50 8.45
N ASN A 57 -1.49 -4.84 9.23
CA ASN A 57 -1.37 -4.42 10.63
C ASN A 57 -0.83 -3.00 10.82
N LEU A 58 -0.38 -2.31 9.74
CA LEU A 58 0.16 -0.96 9.86
C LEU A 58 -0.93 0.06 10.18
N PRO A 59 -0.59 1.10 10.96
CA PRO A 59 -1.52 2.18 11.23
C PRO A 59 -1.87 2.92 9.93
N ASN A 60 -3.15 3.25 9.77
CA ASN A 60 -3.72 3.96 8.61
C ASN A 60 -3.88 3.13 7.34
N VAL A 61 -3.48 1.84 7.34
CA VAL A 61 -3.82 0.91 6.28
C VAL A 61 -5.26 0.45 6.48
N ILE A 62 -6.07 0.69 5.45
CA ILE A 62 -7.46 0.26 5.39
C ILE A 62 -7.51 -1.13 4.76
N ASP A 63 -6.83 -1.28 3.63
CA ASP A 63 -6.80 -2.55 2.90
C ASP A 63 -5.55 -2.68 2.03
N ILE A 64 -5.24 -3.91 1.64
CA ILE A 64 -4.12 -4.27 0.77
C ILE A 64 -4.59 -5.32 -0.24
N TYR A 65 -4.28 -5.08 -1.50
CA TYR A 65 -4.59 -5.99 -2.60
C TYR A 65 -3.33 -6.24 -3.41
N PRO A 66 -3.07 -7.47 -3.89
CA PRO A 66 -2.01 -7.67 -4.86
C PRO A 66 -2.35 -6.86 -6.11
N ASP A 67 -1.36 -6.14 -6.65
CA ASP A 67 -1.42 -5.51 -7.99
C ASP A 67 -1.25 -6.65 -9.02
N SER A 68 -2.13 -7.64 -8.92
CA SER A 68 -2.38 -8.57 -9.99
C SER A 68 -3.28 -7.80 -10.93
N ASP A 69 -2.61 -7.20 -11.90
CA ASP A 69 -3.13 -6.96 -13.24
C ASP A 69 -4.45 -7.72 -13.45
N LEU A 70 -5.51 -6.96 -13.76
CA LEU A 70 -6.79 -7.43 -14.27
C LEU A 70 -6.62 -8.18 -15.61
N THR A 71 -5.64 -9.07 -15.74
CA THR A 71 -5.56 -10.10 -16.78
C THR A 71 -6.46 -11.25 -16.35
N GLY A 72 -7.76 -10.97 -16.33
CA GLY A 72 -8.71 -12.01 -16.68
C GLY A 72 -8.50 -12.31 -18.17
N ASP A 73 -7.81 -13.40 -18.46
CA ASP A 73 -7.91 -14.15 -19.72
C ASP A 73 -8.30 -15.59 -19.41
#